data_AF-A0A965GCA1-F1
#
_entry.id   AF-A0A965GCA1-F1
#
_cell.length_a   1.000
_cell.length_b   1.000
_cell.length_c   1.000
_cell.angle_alpha   90.00
_cell.angle_beta   90.00
_cell.angle_gamma   90.00
#
_symmetry.space_group_name_H-M   'P 1'
#
loop_
_entity.id
_entity.type
_entity.pdbx_description
1 polymer ?
#
loop_
_entity_poly.entity_id
_entity_poly.type
_entity_poly.pdbx_seq_one_letter_code
_entity_poly.pdbx_strand_id
1 'polypeptide(L)'
;MRFIAHRGNLNGPSELENSPSQIDFCLNQSIDCEIDLWVQNGVFFLGHDSGQNMINQEWLISRQDFLWIHCKNADAINNLLNIKNSSLNFFWHQNDNYTITSKKNVWVYPGQRVIPGSVCVLPENWITLDRQDEVFQSYAICTDYVHKFQHEFAS
;
A
#
# COMPACT_ATOMS: atom_id res chain seq x y z
N MET A 1 -10.59 -6.38 10.00
CA MET A 1 -10.15 -5.82 8.70
C MET A 1 -8.89 -5.00 8.92
N ARG A 2 -7.89 -5.07 8.04
CA ARG A 2 -6.71 -4.17 8.11
C ARG A 2 -6.99 -2.89 7.33
N PHE A 3 -6.40 -1.77 7.76
CA PHE A 3 -6.45 -0.50 7.04
C PHE A 3 -5.03 -0.14 6.61
N ILE A 4 -4.92 0.20 5.33
CA ILE A 4 -3.67 0.56 4.67
C ILE A 4 -3.80 2.02 4.25
N ALA A 5 -2.97 2.89 4.81
CA ALA A 5 -2.84 4.27 4.38
C ALA A 5 -2.18 4.28 2.99
N HIS A 6 -2.93 4.67 1.96
CA HIS A 6 -2.39 4.84 0.62
C HIS A 6 -1.33 5.94 0.66
N ARG A 7 -0.07 5.59 0.40
CA ARG A 7 1.10 6.49 0.50
C ARG A 7 1.26 7.20 1.85
N GLY A 8 0.63 6.71 2.92
CA GLY A 8 0.62 7.36 4.24
C GLY A 8 -0.48 8.40 4.45
N ASN A 9 -1.48 8.49 3.58
CA ASN A 9 -2.63 9.39 3.76
C ASN A 9 -3.61 8.89 4.83
N LEU A 10 -4.05 9.79 5.72
CA LEU A 10 -5.01 9.47 6.79
C LEU A 10 -6.39 10.12 6.61
N ASN A 11 -6.43 11.31 5.99
CA ASN A 11 -7.65 12.12 5.83
C ASN A 11 -7.69 12.81 4.45
N GLY A 12 -7.21 12.11 3.43
CA GLY A 12 -7.08 12.59 2.05
C GLY A 12 -5.62 12.75 1.61
N PRO A 13 -5.40 12.96 0.30
CA PRO A 13 -4.08 13.21 -0.28
C PRO A 13 -3.37 14.40 0.36
N SER A 14 -2.04 14.31 0.49
CA SER A 14 -1.23 15.36 1.10
C SER A 14 0.19 15.42 0.53
N GLU A 15 0.88 16.54 0.74
CA GLU A 15 2.30 16.70 0.39
C GLU A 15 3.25 15.80 1.20
N LEU A 16 2.72 15.10 2.22
CA LEU A 16 3.48 14.16 3.05
C LEU A 16 3.45 12.73 2.50
N GLU A 17 2.78 12.49 1.36
CA GLU A 17 2.76 11.20 0.68
C GLU A 17 4.18 10.65 0.52
N ASN A 18 4.35 9.36 0.80
CA ASN A 18 5.64 8.66 0.69
C ASN A 18 6.80 9.28 1.52
N SER A 19 6.51 10.17 2.46
CA SER A 19 7.53 10.68 3.41
C SER A 19 7.84 9.62 4.47
N PRO A 20 9.13 9.28 4.72
CA PRO A 20 9.50 8.32 5.76
C PRO A 20 8.90 8.63 7.14
N SER A 21 8.83 9.91 7.52
CA SER A 21 8.26 10.33 8.81
C SER A 21 6.75 10.16 8.87
N GLN A 22 6.05 10.38 7.76
CA GLN A 22 4.61 10.17 7.66
C GLN A 22 4.26 8.68 7.70
N ILE A 23 5.04 7.85 7.01
CA ILE A 23 4.89 6.40 7.08
C ILE A 23 5.10 5.95 8.53
N ASP A 24 6.18 6.38 9.19
CA ASP A 24 6.43 6.05 10.61
C ASP A 24 5.29 6.48 11.53
N PHE A 25 4.72 7.65 11.30
CA PHE A 25 3.57 8.14 12.06
C PHE A 25 2.35 7.23 11.93
N CYS A 26 2.06 6.72 10.73
CA CYS A 26 0.98 5.77 10.50
C CYS A 26 1.27 4.41 11.16
N LEU A 27 2.48 3.87 10.96
CA LEU A 27 2.88 2.58 11.52
C LEU A 27 2.82 2.57 13.05
N ASN A 28 3.22 3.67 13.70
CA ASN A 28 3.13 3.85 15.16
C ASN A 28 1.70 3.81 15.69
N GLN A 29 0.70 4.02 14.83
CA GLN A 29 -0.73 3.91 15.14
C GLN A 29 -1.32 2.56 14.73
N SER A 30 -0.47 1.57 14.40
CA SER A 30 -0.88 0.26 13.89
C SER A 30 -1.71 0.34 12.59
N ILE A 31 -1.45 1.36 11.77
CA ILE A 31 -2.01 1.51 10.43
C ILE A 31 -0.93 1.03 9.44
N ASP A 32 -1.27 0.06 8.59
CA ASP A 32 -0.36 -0.39 7.52
C ASP A 32 -0.18 0.75 6.50
N CYS A 33 0.88 0.75 5.72
CA CYS A 33 1.06 1.72 4.64
C CYS A 33 1.35 1.05 3.31
N GLU A 34 0.72 1.56 2.26
CA GLU A 34 1.21 1.37 0.89
C GLU A 34 2.24 2.46 0.59
N ILE A 35 3.32 2.08 -0.10
CA ILE A 35 4.40 2.98 -0.49
C ILE A 35 4.80 2.74 -1.94
N ASP A 36 5.12 3.82 -2.64
CA ASP A 36 5.70 3.79 -3.98
C ASP A 36 7.23 3.73 -3.86
N LEU A 37 7.84 2.64 -4.34
CA LEU A 37 9.29 2.41 -4.26
C LEU A 37 9.95 2.46 -5.64
N TRP A 38 10.98 3.29 -5.75
CA TRP A 38 11.92 3.33 -6.85
C TRP A 38 13.28 2.82 -6.39
N VAL A 39 14.02 2.18 -7.30
CA VAL A 39 15.46 1.93 -7.11
C VAL A 39 16.22 2.48 -8.29
N GLN A 40 17.23 3.31 -8.06
CA GLN A 40 18.08 3.85 -9.13
C GLN A 40 19.54 3.67 -8.74
N ASN A 41 20.31 2.97 -9.59
CA ASN A 41 21.73 2.67 -9.33
C ASN A 41 21.98 2.02 -7.95
N GLY A 42 21.05 1.16 -7.49
CA GLY A 42 21.12 0.48 -6.19
C GLY A 42 20.70 1.33 -4.98
N VAL A 43 20.25 2.57 -5.19
CA VAL A 43 19.75 3.46 -4.14
C VAL A 43 18.23 3.44 -4.12
N PHE A 44 17.64 3.34 -2.92
CA PHE A 44 16.19 3.23 -2.71
C PHE A 44 15.57 4.60 -2.47
N PHE A 45 14.44 4.87 -3.11
CA PHE A 45 13.69 6.12 -2.98
C PHE A 45 12.20 5.86 -2.87
N LEU A 46 11.52 6.61 -2.01
CA LEU A 46 10.06 6.67 -1.96
C LEU A 46 9.53 7.85 -2.78
N GLY A 47 8.37 7.70 -3.42
CA GLY A 47 7.65 8.78 -4.08
C GLY A 47 6.76 8.34 -5.24
N HIS A 48 5.70 9.10 -5.53
CA HIS A 48 4.66 8.68 -6.48
C HIS A 48 5.10 8.79 -7.95
N ASP A 49 5.39 10.00 -8.41
CA ASP A 49 5.76 10.29 -9.80
C ASP A 49 7.26 10.13 -10.05
N SER A 50 8.07 10.23 -8.98
CA SER A 50 9.52 10.09 -9.01
C SER A 50 10.05 9.68 -7.64
N GLY A 51 11.29 9.19 -7.58
CA GLY A 51 11.97 8.95 -6.31
C GLY A 51 12.37 10.27 -5.66
N GLN A 52 11.72 10.62 -4.54
CA GLN A 52 11.90 11.90 -3.84
C GLN A 52 12.66 11.70 -2.52
N ASN A 53 12.21 10.74 -1.71
CA ASN A 53 12.73 10.52 -0.37
C ASN A 53 13.69 9.33 -0.36
N MET A 54 14.99 9.61 -0.27
CA MET A 54 16.00 8.55 -0.17
C MET A 54 15.85 7.78 1.15
N ILE A 55 15.88 6.46 1.07
CA ILE A 55 15.89 5.55 2.22
C ILE A 55 17.01 4.52 2.07
N ASN A 56 17.29 3.79 3.15
CA ASN A 56 18.17 2.63 3.10
C ASN A 56 17.34 1.33 3.12
N GLN A 57 17.99 0.22 2.77
CA GLN A 57 17.35 -1.10 2.79
C GLN A 57 16.83 -1.49 4.17
N GLU A 58 17.56 -1.14 5.24
CA GLU A 58 17.16 -1.45 6.62
C GLU A 58 15.82 -0.81 6.99
N TRP A 59 15.54 0.39 6.46
CA TRP A 59 14.27 1.08 6.68
C TRP A 59 13.07 0.23 6.23
N LEU A 60 13.19 -0.46 5.09
CA LEU A 60 12.16 -1.39 4.60
C LEU A 60 12.07 -2.63 5.49
N ILE A 61 13.21 -3.24 5.82
CA ILE A 61 13.26 -4.49 6.59
C ILE A 61 12.66 -4.30 7.98
N SER A 62 13.01 -3.21 8.67
CA SER A 62 12.52 -2.94 10.03
C SER A 62 11.02 -2.63 10.08
N ARG A 63 10.35 -2.50 8.92
CA ARG A 63 8.91 -2.17 8.76
C ARG A 63 8.13 -3.22 7.96
N GLN A 64 8.77 -4.34 7.61
CA GLN A 64 8.25 -5.33 6.65
C GLN A 64 6.89 -5.95 6.99
N ASP A 65 6.47 -5.88 8.25
CA ASP A 65 5.20 -6.43 8.73
C ASP A 65 3.99 -5.53 8.45
N PHE A 66 4.23 -4.25 8.12
CA PHE A 66 3.21 -3.23 7.92
C PHE A 66 3.27 -2.55 6.55
N LEU A 67 4.31 -2.81 5.74
CA LEU A 67 4.47 -2.21 4.43
C LEU A 67 3.87 -3.04 3.30
N TRP A 68 3.20 -2.34 2.39
CA TRP A 68 2.72 -2.81 1.09
C TRP A 68 3.48 -2.04 0.01
N ILE A 69 4.44 -2.70 -0.65
CA ILE A 69 5.44 -1.99 -1.46
C ILE A 69 5.07 -2.07 -2.94
N HIS A 70 4.60 -0.96 -3.49
CA HIS A 70 4.36 -0.80 -4.91
C HIS A 70 5.68 -0.44 -5.61
N CYS A 71 6.25 -1.41 -6.34
CA CYS A 71 7.44 -1.20 -7.15
C CYS A 71 7.10 -0.31 -8.35
N LYS A 72 7.87 0.76 -8.56
CA LYS A 72 7.65 1.75 -9.63
C LYS A 72 8.62 1.62 -10.80
N ASN A 73 9.70 0.86 -10.64
CA ASN A 73 10.53 0.40 -11.75
C ASN A 73 11.00 -1.06 -11.59
N ALA A 74 11.51 -1.62 -12.69
CA ALA A 74 12.03 -3.00 -12.71
C ALA A 74 13.18 -3.21 -11.71
N ASP A 75 14.00 -2.17 -11.49
CA ASP A 75 15.09 -2.22 -10.51
C ASP A 75 14.55 -2.42 -9.08
N ALA A 76 13.42 -1.82 -8.71
CA ALA A 76 12.80 -2.07 -7.42
C ALA A 76 12.42 -3.55 -7.26
N ILE A 77 11.78 -4.14 -8.27
CA ILE A 77 11.43 -5.57 -8.26
C ILE A 77 12.70 -6.43 -8.10
N ASN A 78 13.72 -6.19 -8.93
CA ASN A 78 14.95 -6.96 -8.92
C ASN A 78 15.68 -6.83 -7.58
N ASN A 79 15.75 -5.64 -6.99
CA ASN A 79 16.41 -5.45 -5.70
C ASN A 79 15.66 -6.16 -4.58
N LEU A 80 14.33 -5.99 -4.48
CA LEU A 80 13.55 -6.62 -3.41
C LEU A 80 13.59 -8.15 -3.47
N LEU A 81 13.58 -8.75 -4.66
CA LEU A 81 13.74 -10.20 -4.84
C LEU A 81 15.08 -10.73 -4.30
N ASN A 82 16.13 -9.91 -4.29
CA ASN A 82 17.48 -10.31 -3.90
C ASN A 82 17.81 -10.01 -2.42
N ILE A 83 16.91 -9.36 -1.67
CA ILE A 83 17.10 -9.11 -0.23
C ILE A 83 16.87 -10.39 0.56
N LYS A 84 17.97 -10.98 1.04
CA LYS A 84 17.95 -12.20 1.86
C LYS A 84 17.38 -11.95 3.26
N ASN A 85 16.78 -12.99 3.84
CA ASN A 85 16.23 -12.97 5.21
C ASN A 85 15.18 -11.87 5.44
N SER A 86 14.49 -11.45 4.38
CA SER A 86 13.37 -10.53 4.47
C SER A 86 12.09 -11.22 4.04
N SER A 87 10.98 -10.77 4.60
CA SER A 87 9.62 -11.16 4.23
C SER A 87 8.87 -9.91 3.78
N LEU A 88 9.45 -9.19 2.82
CA LEU A 88 8.87 -7.96 2.26
C LEU A 88 7.64 -8.30 1.41
N ASN A 89 6.58 -7.50 1.55
CA ASN A 89 5.38 -7.59 0.73
C ASN A 89 5.42 -6.57 -0.39
N PHE A 90 5.67 -7.00 -1.62
CA PHE A 90 5.82 -6.09 -2.75
C PHE A 90 5.09 -6.59 -3.98
N PHE A 91 4.77 -5.67 -4.87
CA PHE A 91 4.03 -5.93 -6.10
C PHE A 91 4.31 -4.84 -7.13
N TRP A 92 4.01 -5.16 -8.39
CA TRP A 92 3.92 -4.20 -9.47
C TRP A 92 2.47 -4.16 -9.94
N HIS A 93 1.97 -2.97 -10.26
CA HIS A 93 0.81 -2.81 -11.13
C HIS A 93 0.81 -1.42 -11.75
N GLN A 94 0.00 -1.23 -12.79
CA GLN A 94 -0.32 0.10 -13.30
C GLN A 94 -1.83 0.28 -13.35
N ASN A 95 -2.47 -0.42 -14.29
CA ASN A 95 -3.91 -0.42 -14.49
C ASN A 95 -4.47 -1.85 -14.58
N ASP A 96 -3.74 -2.82 -14.04
CA ASP A 96 -4.12 -4.22 -14.01
C ASP A 96 -5.34 -4.38 -13.09
N ASN A 97 -6.44 -4.95 -13.61
CA ASN A 97 -7.65 -5.16 -12.82
C ASN A 97 -7.38 -5.88 -11.49
N TYR A 98 -6.43 -6.81 -11.51
CA TYR A 98 -5.99 -7.59 -10.36
C TYR A 98 -4.49 -7.82 -10.46
N THR A 99 -3.76 -7.62 -9.36
CA THR A 99 -2.37 -8.08 -9.21
C THR A 99 -2.23 -8.94 -7.95
N ILE A 100 -1.12 -9.64 -7.82
CA ILE A 100 -0.80 -10.47 -6.66
C ILE A 100 0.51 -9.99 -6.06
N THR A 101 0.55 -9.83 -4.74
CA THR A 101 1.75 -9.46 -4.02
C THR A 101 2.69 -10.65 -3.78
N SER A 102 3.94 -10.37 -3.44
CA SER A 102 4.92 -11.40 -3.06
C SER A 102 4.45 -12.28 -1.88
N LYS A 103 3.57 -11.76 -1.01
CA LYS A 103 2.91 -12.51 0.07
C LYS A 103 1.59 -13.18 -0.33
N LYS A 104 1.29 -13.26 -1.64
CA LYS A 104 0.10 -13.91 -2.21
C LYS A 104 -1.23 -13.23 -1.85
N ASN A 105 -1.21 -11.93 -1.54
CA ASN A 105 -2.44 -11.15 -1.40
C ASN A 105 -2.90 -10.68 -2.78
N VAL A 106 -4.20 -10.70 -3.04
CA VAL A 106 -4.79 -10.11 -4.25
C VAL A 106 -5.00 -8.62 -4.00
N TRP A 107 -4.50 -7.78 -4.89
CA TRP A 107 -4.69 -6.32 -4.87
C TRP A 107 -5.63 -5.94 -6.01
N VAL A 108 -6.83 -5.44 -5.66
CA VAL A 108 -7.91 -5.18 -6.62
C VAL A 108 -7.87 -3.72 -7.05
N TYR A 109 -7.81 -3.49 -8.36
CA TYR A 109 -7.85 -2.15 -8.91
C TYR A 109 -9.17 -1.43 -8.58
N PRO A 110 -9.16 -0.10 -8.32
CA PRO A 110 -10.37 0.65 -8.00
C PRO A 110 -11.51 0.41 -9.00
N GLY A 111 -12.72 0.22 -8.48
CA GLY A 111 -13.94 0.01 -9.28
C GLY A 111 -14.17 -1.43 -9.75
N GLN A 112 -13.16 -2.31 -9.72
CA GLN A 112 -13.33 -3.72 -10.08
C GLN A 112 -14.12 -4.49 -9.02
N ARG A 113 -14.68 -5.65 -9.38
CA ARG A 113 -15.34 -6.55 -8.42
C ARG A 113 -14.34 -6.98 -7.34
N VAL A 114 -14.68 -6.75 -6.07
CA VAL A 114 -13.83 -7.17 -4.95
C VAL A 114 -13.87 -8.69 -4.82
N ILE A 115 -12.69 -9.31 -4.67
CA ILE A 115 -12.58 -10.75 -4.42
C ILE A 115 -12.55 -10.96 -2.91
N PRO A 116 -13.36 -11.86 -2.33
CA PRO A 116 -13.32 -12.10 -0.90
C PRO A 116 -11.90 -12.41 -0.39
N GLY A 117 -11.46 -11.71 0.66
CA GLY A 117 -10.11 -11.82 1.19
C GLY A 117 -9.02 -11.05 0.41
N SER A 118 -9.38 -10.21 -0.57
CA SER A 118 -8.45 -9.32 -1.27
C SER A 118 -8.25 -7.98 -0.57
N VAL A 119 -7.33 -7.16 -1.07
CA VAL A 119 -7.23 -5.74 -0.74
C VAL A 119 -8.17 -4.95 -1.65
N CYS A 120 -9.04 -4.13 -1.05
CA CYS A 120 -9.92 -3.19 -1.73
C CYS A 120 -9.26 -1.82 -1.78
N VAL A 121 -9.07 -1.24 -2.96
CA VAL A 121 -8.26 -0.02 -3.15
C VAL A 121 -9.12 1.17 -3.52
N LEU A 122 -8.90 2.29 -2.82
CA LEU A 122 -9.55 3.58 -2.96
C LEU A 122 -11.09 3.50 -3.08
N PRO A 123 -11.79 2.77 -2.18
CA PRO A 123 -13.25 2.66 -2.23
C PRO A 123 -13.96 4.01 -2.23
N GLU A 124 -13.38 5.06 -1.62
CA GLU A 124 -13.89 6.43 -1.65
C GLU A 124 -14.22 6.96 -3.06
N ASN A 125 -13.59 6.42 -4.10
CA ASN A 125 -13.74 6.89 -5.47
C ASN A 125 -14.83 6.17 -6.26
N TRP A 126 -15.36 5.05 -5.76
CA TRP A 126 -16.26 4.19 -6.55
C TRP A 126 -17.30 3.41 -5.75
N ILE A 127 -17.21 3.38 -4.41
CA ILE A 127 -18.16 2.63 -3.58
C ILE A 127 -19.56 3.22 -3.70
N THR A 128 -20.53 2.35 -3.95
CA THR A 128 -21.96 2.65 -3.99
C THR A 128 -22.70 1.83 -2.94
N LEU A 129 -23.94 2.19 -2.61
CA LEU A 129 -24.73 1.51 -1.57
C LEU A 129 -24.89 0.00 -1.85
N ASP A 130 -25.04 -0.39 -3.11
CA ASP A 130 -25.20 -1.78 -3.55
C ASP A 130 -23.90 -2.60 -3.54
N ARG A 131 -22.74 -1.96 -3.33
CA ARG A 131 -21.42 -2.61 -3.31
C ARG A 131 -20.75 -2.63 -1.94
N GLN A 132 -21.44 -2.18 -0.89
CA GLN A 132 -20.87 -2.18 0.47
C GLN A 132 -20.49 -3.59 0.94
N ASP A 133 -21.34 -4.58 0.67
CA ASP A 133 -21.10 -5.98 1.05
C ASP A 133 -19.83 -6.58 0.41
N GLU A 134 -19.45 -6.11 -0.78
CA GLU A 134 -18.18 -6.50 -1.43
C GLU A 134 -16.98 -6.00 -0.61
N VAL A 135 -17.05 -4.76 -0.11
CA VAL A 135 -15.98 -4.15 0.67
C VAL A 135 -15.87 -4.80 2.06
N PHE A 136 -16.99 -5.19 2.69
CA PHE A 136 -16.98 -5.93 3.96
C PHE A 136 -16.27 -7.28 3.87
N GLN A 137 -16.23 -7.89 2.68
CA GLN A 137 -15.56 -9.16 2.44
C GLN A 137 -14.05 -9.02 2.16
N SER A 138 -13.52 -7.80 2.12
CA SER A 138 -12.09 -7.56 1.91
C SER A 138 -11.26 -7.95 3.14
N TYR A 139 -10.04 -8.42 2.90
CA TYR A 139 -9.05 -8.63 3.96
C TYR A 139 -8.55 -7.29 4.52
N ALA A 140 -8.35 -6.32 3.62
CA ALA A 140 -7.88 -4.99 3.93
C ALA A 140 -8.46 -3.93 2.98
N ILE A 141 -8.53 -2.70 3.46
CA ILE A 141 -8.86 -1.52 2.65
C ILE A 141 -7.61 -0.64 2.54
N CYS A 142 -7.19 -0.31 1.32
CA CYS A 142 -6.20 0.72 1.03
C CYS A 142 -6.92 2.00 0.61
N THR A 143 -6.75 3.09 1.37
CA THR A 143 -7.54 4.32 1.21
C THR A 143 -6.71 5.56 1.55
N ASP A 144 -7.10 6.70 0.98
CA ASP A 144 -6.59 8.01 1.41
C ASP A 144 -7.25 8.49 2.72
N TYR A 145 -8.39 7.90 3.12
CA TYR A 145 -9.23 8.34 4.23
C TYR A 145 -9.34 7.29 5.34
N VAL A 146 -8.20 6.84 5.87
CA VAL A 146 -8.13 5.75 6.86
C VAL A 146 -9.09 5.94 8.04
N HIS A 147 -9.13 7.12 8.66
CA HIS A 147 -9.98 7.33 9.84
C HIS A 147 -11.48 7.24 9.53
N LYS A 148 -11.88 7.70 8.33
CA LYS A 148 -13.28 7.60 7.87
C LYS A 148 -13.69 6.12 7.75
N PHE A 149 -12.88 5.32 7.06
CA PHE A 149 -13.16 3.90 6.87
C PHE A 149 -13.01 3.08 8.15
N GLN A 150 -12.10 3.45 9.05
CA GLN A 150 -12.04 2.85 10.38
C GLN A 150 -13.35 3.08 11.14
N HIS A 151 -13.92 4.27 11.11
CA HIS A 151 -15.20 4.55 11.76
C HIS A 151 -16.37 3.83 11.09
N GLU A 152 -16.43 3.80 9.75
CA GLU A 152 -17.52 3.17 9.00
C GLU A 152 -17.52 1.64 9.10
N PHE A 153 -16.34 1.01 9.22
CA PHE A 153 -16.16 -0.44 9.23
C PHE A 153 -15.64 -0.97 10.57
N ALA A 154 -15.69 -0.17 11.64
CA ALA A 154 -15.52 -0.61 13.02
C ALA A 154 -16.82 -1.31 13.50
N SER A 155 -17.04 -2.52 13.03
CA SER A 155 -18.11 -3.41 13.49
C SER A 155 -17.62 -4.84 13.65
#